data_AF-A0A2G8PEZ4-F1
#
_entry.id   AF-A0A2G8PEZ4-F1
#
_cell.length_a   1.000
_cell.length_b   1.000
_cell.length_c   1.000
_cell.angle_alpha   90.00
_cell.angle_beta   90.00
_cell.angle_gamma   90.00
#
_symmetry.space_group_name_H-M   'P 1'
#
loop_
_entity.id
_entity.type
_entity.pdbx_description
1 polymer ?
#
loop_
_entity_poly.entity_id
_entity_poly.type
_entity_poly.pdbx_seq_one_letter_code
_entity_poly.pdbx_strand_id
1 'polypeptide(L)'
;MAWRRRHVLQLGVIACAMLLALAVGGVGSLAQAQRSLEELPQPVRLKLPPGLARYTYDKSAGDYFEEIEPLLPGGAYAQWAFYPVPVYIQGDHPQWKAFVERAVKEWSAYIPLKVVAKEEEAFYGMSIYRVPPIGEGIAGAARPEFFFAADGSLQQRVRIVIAEGQGLAEVTAVARHEIGHGLGLWGHSPNPRDLMYGGHHAEATGNRRLLRVPTITKRDLNTLKRVYEQPTLMGQVFPESYRRLFGQVREEIPAPG
;
A
#
# COMPACT_ATOMS: atom_id res chain seq x y z
N MET A 1 26.60 -19.11 24.99
CA MET A 1 27.10 -20.24 24.16
C MET A 1 26.03 -21.25 23.72
N ALA A 2 24.86 -21.32 24.37
CA ALA A 2 23.77 -22.23 23.95
C ALA A 2 23.00 -21.80 22.67
N TRP A 3 23.07 -20.52 22.28
CA TRP A 3 22.36 -19.98 21.12
C TRP A 3 22.95 -20.43 19.77
N ARG A 4 24.28 -20.60 19.68
CA ARG A 4 24.96 -21.00 18.43
C ARG A 4 24.75 -22.48 18.06
N ARG A 5 24.43 -23.36 19.01
CA ARG A 5 24.22 -24.80 18.71
C ARG A 5 22.82 -25.12 18.16
N ARG A 6 21.80 -24.32 18.49
CA ARG A 6 20.43 -24.48 17.93
C ARG A 6 20.35 -24.06 16.46
N HIS A 7 21.09 -23.03 16.06
CA HIS A 7 21.13 -22.57 14.67
C HIS A 7 21.85 -23.54 13.72
N VAL A 8 22.90 -24.22 14.18
CA VAL A 8 23.61 -25.22 13.36
C VAL A 8 22.77 -26.48 13.14
N LEU A 9 21.98 -26.90 14.13
CA LEU A 9 21.05 -28.03 14.01
C LEU A 9 19.81 -27.69 13.13
N GLN A 10 19.30 -26.45 13.17
CA GLN A 10 18.21 -26.02 12.29
C GLN A 10 18.64 -25.83 10.84
N LEU A 11 19.87 -25.35 10.59
CA LEU A 11 20.43 -25.25 9.23
C LEU A 11 20.69 -26.63 8.60
N GLY A 12 21.09 -27.63 9.40
CA GLY A 12 21.26 -29.01 8.93
C GLY A 12 19.96 -29.69 8.50
N VAL A 13 18.86 -29.45 9.22
CA VAL A 13 17.53 -30.04 8.90
C VAL A 13 16.90 -29.35 7.68
N ILE A 14 17.09 -28.04 7.53
CA ILE A 14 16.61 -27.28 6.36
C ILE A 14 17.41 -27.66 5.11
N ALA A 15 18.73 -27.86 5.22
CA ALA A 15 19.55 -28.32 4.10
C ALA A 15 19.18 -29.74 3.65
N CYS A 16 18.89 -30.66 4.57
CA CYS A 16 18.40 -32.01 4.22
C CYS A 16 16.99 -31.99 3.61
N ALA A 17 16.09 -31.10 4.04
CA ALA A 17 14.75 -30.97 3.48
C ALA A 17 14.75 -30.38 2.06
N MET A 18 15.64 -29.40 1.76
CA MET A 18 15.83 -28.89 0.40
C MET A 18 16.50 -29.91 -0.53
N LEU A 19 17.46 -30.68 -0.03
CA LEU A 19 18.11 -31.76 -0.81
C LEU A 19 17.16 -32.93 -1.09
N LEU A 20 16.24 -33.27 -0.18
CA LEU A 20 15.18 -34.26 -0.46
C LEU A 20 14.11 -33.72 -1.43
N ALA A 21 13.76 -32.43 -1.35
CA ALA A 21 12.82 -31.83 -2.30
C ALA A 21 13.40 -31.77 -3.73
N LEU A 22 14.71 -31.56 -3.88
CA LEU A 22 15.43 -31.62 -5.15
C LEU A 22 15.59 -33.05 -5.70
N ALA A 23 15.53 -34.07 -4.83
CA ALA A 23 15.61 -35.47 -5.25
C ALA A 23 14.26 -36.06 -5.70
N VAL A 24 13.13 -35.46 -5.29
CA VAL A 24 11.77 -35.95 -5.61
C VAL A 24 11.05 -35.05 -6.63
N GLY A 25 11.36 -33.76 -6.69
CA GLY A 25 10.83 -32.81 -7.68
C GLY A 25 11.79 -32.64 -8.85
N GLY A 26 11.57 -33.40 -9.93
CA GLY A 26 12.44 -33.41 -11.10
C GLY A 26 12.75 -32.03 -11.67
N VAL A 27 13.86 -31.96 -12.41
CA VAL A 27 14.44 -30.79 -13.13
C VAL A 27 13.41 -29.93 -13.88
N GLY A 28 12.25 -30.50 -14.22
CA GLY A 28 11.11 -29.78 -14.79
C GLY A 28 10.48 -28.73 -13.86
N SER A 29 10.47 -28.90 -12.54
CA SER A 29 9.81 -27.96 -11.61
C SER A 29 10.56 -26.63 -11.49
N LEU A 30 11.90 -26.66 -11.47
CA LEU A 30 12.73 -25.46 -11.46
C LEU A 30 12.74 -24.76 -12.82
N ALA A 31 12.84 -25.51 -13.92
CA ALA A 31 12.77 -24.95 -15.27
C ALA A 31 11.40 -24.32 -15.58
N GLN A 32 10.31 -24.89 -15.06
CA GLN A 32 8.96 -24.35 -15.19
C GLN A 32 8.80 -23.05 -14.37
N ALA A 33 9.25 -23.04 -13.12
CA ALA A 33 9.22 -21.84 -12.27
C ALA A 33 10.07 -20.69 -12.86
N GLN A 34 11.21 -21.03 -13.47
CA GLN A 34 12.10 -20.06 -14.10
C GLN A 34 11.51 -19.50 -15.41
N ARG A 35 10.85 -20.34 -16.23
CA ARG A 35 10.10 -19.87 -17.41
C ARG A 35 8.91 -18.97 -17.06
N SER A 36 8.19 -19.27 -15.97
CA SER A 36 7.08 -18.42 -15.50
C SER A 36 7.54 -17.04 -15.02
N LEU A 37 8.81 -16.89 -14.58
CA LEU A 37 9.41 -15.59 -14.25
C LEU A 37 9.87 -14.83 -15.51
N GLU A 38 10.29 -15.53 -16.57
CA GLU A 38 10.63 -14.91 -17.87
C GLU A 38 9.39 -14.40 -18.64
N GLU A 39 8.20 -14.92 -18.34
CA GLU A 39 6.93 -14.48 -18.93
C GLU A 39 6.33 -13.21 -18.28
N LEU A 40 6.87 -12.75 -17.15
CA LEU A 40 6.34 -11.56 -16.49
C LEU A 40 6.55 -10.30 -17.33
N PRO A 41 5.55 -9.41 -17.44
CA PRO A 41 5.78 -8.11 -18.08
C PRO A 41 6.88 -7.37 -17.33
N GLN A 42 7.75 -6.69 -18.06
CA GLN A 42 8.80 -5.88 -17.45
C GLN A 42 8.15 -4.68 -16.74
N PRO A 43 8.53 -4.37 -15.48
CA PRO A 43 8.03 -3.19 -14.79
C PRO A 43 8.31 -1.91 -15.60
N VAL A 44 7.32 -1.04 -15.72
CA VAL A 44 7.43 0.22 -16.47
C VAL A 44 7.38 1.42 -15.53
N ARG A 45 8.01 2.52 -15.92
CA ARG A 45 7.84 3.80 -15.23
C ARG A 45 6.61 4.52 -15.75
N LEU A 46 5.67 4.81 -14.86
CA LEU A 46 4.48 5.59 -15.19
C LEU A 46 4.78 7.09 -15.16
N LYS A 47 3.93 7.88 -15.81
CA LYS A 47 3.99 9.33 -15.71
C LYS A 47 3.57 9.74 -14.29
N LEU A 48 4.36 10.61 -13.67
CA LEU A 48 4.02 11.15 -12.35
C LEU A 48 2.65 11.86 -12.36
N PRO A 49 1.85 11.70 -11.31
CA PRO A 49 0.62 12.46 -11.13
C PRO A 49 0.92 13.97 -11.09
N PRO A 50 0.04 14.84 -11.61
CA PRO A 50 0.37 16.26 -11.82
C PRO A 50 0.82 17.00 -10.57
N GLY A 51 0.25 16.71 -9.40
CA GLY A 51 0.63 17.34 -8.14
C GLY A 51 2.05 16.94 -7.70
N LEU A 52 2.36 15.65 -7.78
CA LEU A 52 3.67 15.10 -7.45
C LEU A 52 4.75 15.46 -8.49
N ALA A 53 4.37 15.65 -9.76
CA ALA A 53 5.26 16.14 -10.80
C ALA A 53 5.70 17.59 -10.56
N ARG A 54 4.83 18.43 -9.98
CA ARG A 54 5.16 19.82 -9.59
C ARG A 54 5.90 19.89 -8.26
N TYR A 55 5.75 18.89 -7.39
CA TYR A 55 6.47 18.82 -6.13
C TYR A 55 7.96 18.62 -6.37
N THR A 56 8.76 19.56 -5.87
CA THR A 56 10.23 19.50 -5.95
C THR A 56 10.75 18.75 -4.73
N TYR A 57 11.56 17.71 -4.98
CA TYR A 57 12.18 16.92 -3.92
C TYR A 57 13.06 17.82 -3.02
N ASP A 58 12.78 17.83 -1.72
CA ASP A 58 13.53 18.62 -0.74
C ASP A 58 14.66 17.78 -0.12
N LYS A 59 15.87 17.93 -0.65
CA LYS A 59 17.06 17.20 -0.15
C LYS A 59 17.37 17.47 1.33
N SER A 60 16.99 18.63 1.86
CA SER A 60 17.25 18.96 3.27
C SER A 60 16.32 18.22 4.22
N ALA A 61 15.11 17.88 3.77
CA ALA A 61 14.18 17.06 4.54
C ALA A 61 14.56 15.57 4.49
N GLY A 62 15.13 15.12 3.38
CA GLY A 62 15.39 13.69 3.12
C GLY A 62 14.10 12.89 2.93
N ASP A 63 14.20 11.57 2.96
CA ASP A 63 13.06 10.65 2.83
C ASP A 63 13.22 9.44 3.78
N TYR A 64 12.32 8.47 3.66
CA TYR A 64 12.40 7.16 4.32
C TYR A 64 12.04 6.04 3.34
N PHE A 65 12.43 6.19 2.07
CA PHE A 65 12.07 5.24 1.01
C PHE A 65 12.57 3.82 1.26
N GLU A 66 13.69 3.66 1.95
CA GLU A 66 14.24 2.35 2.32
C GLU A 66 13.36 1.59 3.33
N GLU A 67 12.40 2.27 3.97
CA GLU A 67 11.40 1.67 4.86
C GLU A 67 10.12 1.28 4.12
N ILE A 68 10.04 1.51 2.80
CA ILE A 68 8.86 1.19 2.01
C ILE A 68 9.00 -0.22 1.42
N GLU A 69 8.00 -1.04 1.71
CA GLU A 69 7.89 -2.42 1.26
C GLU A 69 7.36 -2.48 -0.19
N PRO A 70 8.07 -3.16 -1.09
CA PRO A 70 7.55 -3.48 -2.41
C PRO A 70 6.53 -4.62 -2.30
N LEU A 71 5.27 -4.35 -2.61
CA LEU A 71 4.19 -5.32 -2.50
C LEU A 71 3.98 -6.21 -3.73
N LEU A 72 4.66 -5.91 -4.85
CA LEU A 72 4.46 -6.62 -6.12
C LEU A 72 5.64 -7.57 -6.42
N PRO A 73 5.42 -8.62 -7.25
CA PRO A 73 6.47 -9.53 -7.67
C PRO A 73 7.71 -8.81 -8.21
N GLY A 74 8.88 -9.40 -7.98
CA GLY A 74 10.16 -8.85 -8.43
C GLY A 74 10.60 -7.58 -7.67
N GLY A 75 9.98 -7.27 -6.53
CA GLY A 75 10.32 -6.09 -5.73
C GLY A 75 9.77 -4.79 -6.32
N ALA A 76 8.70 -4.87 -7.12
CA ALA A 76 8.04 -3.69 -7.69
C ALA A 76 7.11 -3.02 -6.66
N TYR A 77 6.94 -1.70 -6.80
CA TYR A 77 6.12 -0.90 -5.89
C TYR A 77 4.70 -0.73 -6.42
N ALA A 78 3.71 -0.82 -5.53
CA ALA A 78 2.31 -0.55 -5.84
C ALA A 78 2.06 0.95 -6.02
N GLN A 79 1.49 1.34 -7.15
CA GLN A 79 1.20 2.72 -7.54
C GLN A 79 -0.15 2.79 -8.27
N TRP A 80 -0.83 3.93 -8.22
CA TRP A 80 -2.03 4.13 -9.04
C TRP A 80 -1.67 4.41 -10.49
N ALA A 81 -2.19 3.59 -11.41
CA ALA A 81 -1.92 3.69 -12.84
C ALA A 81 -2.86 4.65 -13.61
N PHE A 82 -3.90 5.14 -12.94
CA PHE A 82 -4.86 6.07 -13.52
C PHE A 82 -5.29 7.13 -12.50
N TYR A 83 -5.77 8.26 -13.02
CA TYR A 83 -6.24 9.38 -12.20
C TYR A 83 -7.50 10.00 -12.83
N PRO A 84 -8.44 10.51 -12.03
CA PRO A 84 -8.42 10.49 -10.57
C PRO A 84 -8.71 9.10 -9.99
N VAL A 85 -8.13 8.80 -8.83
CA VAL A 85 -8.46 7.57 -8.09
C VAL A 85 -9.81 7.78 -7.38
N PRO A 86 -10.81 6.91 -7.61
CA PRO A 86 -12.10 7.02 -6.94
C PRO A 86 -11.98 6.62 -5.47
N VAL A 87 -12.65 7.36 -4.59
CA VAL A 87 -12.65 7.13 -3.15
C VAL A 87 -14.07 7.09 -2.63
N TYR A 88 -14.52 5.92 -2.19
CA TYR A 88 -15.77 5.79 -1.44
C TYR A 88 -15.52 6.03 0.05
N ILE A 89 -16.42 6.78 0.69
CA ILE A 89 -16.41 7.03 2.13
C ILE A 89 -17.78 6.68 2.68
N GLN A 90 -17.83 5.79 3.67
CA GLN A 90 -19.07 5.42 4.36
C GLN A 90 -19.84 6.65 4.85
N GLY A 91 -21.14 6.70 4.55
CA GLY A 91 -21.96 7.91 4.67
C GLY A 91 -22.83 8.02 5.93
N ASP A 92 -22.85 7.01 6.80
CA ASP A 92 -23.76 6.91 7.95
C ASP A 92 -23.47 7.91 9.08
N HIS A 93 -22.28 8.52 9.09
CA HIS A 93 -21.87 9.51 10.08
C HIS A 93 -21.32 10.79 9.42
N PRO A 94 -22.18 11.80 9.12
CA PRO A 94 -21.79 12.97 8.31
C PRO A 94 -20.59 13.75 8.84
N GLN A 95 -20.49 13.93 10.15
CA GLN A 95 -19.37 14.65 10.75
C GLN A 95 -18.04 13.89 10.59
N TRP A 96 -18.01 12.59 10.85
CA TRP A 96 -16.85 11.73 10.62
C TRP A 96 -16.44 11.75 9.15
N LYS A 97 -17.41 11.61 8.24
CA LYS A 97 -17.18 11.67 6.79
C LYS A 97 -16.50 12.98 6.39
N ALA A 98 -16.94 14.13 6.91
CA ALA A 98 -16.32 15.42 6.61
C ALA A 98 -14.83 15.49 7.02
N PHE A 99 -14.42 14.83 8.10
CA PHE A 99 -13.02 14.75 8.52
C PHE A 99 -12.20 13.81 7.63
N VAL A 100 -12.78 12.72 7.16
CA VAL A 100 -12.14 11.83 6.17
C VAL A 100 -12.01 12.53 4.81
N GLU A 101 -13.06 13.23 4.36
CA GLU A 101 -13.04 14.04 3.13
C GLU A 101 -11.96 15.11 3.16
N ARG A 102 -11.69 15.70 4.33
CA ARG A 102 -10.57 16.63 4.51
C ARG A 102 -9.22 15.94 4.24
N ALA A 103 -9.00 14.74 4.77
CA ALA A 103 -7.76 14.00 4.51
C ALA A 103 -7.61 13.65 3.02
N VAL A 104 -8.70 13.22 2.37
CA VAL A 104 -8.75 12.98 0.91
C VAL A 104 -8.37 14.25 0.15
N LYS A 105 -8.96 15.41 0.50
CA LYS A 105 -8.67 16.69 -0.14
C LYS A 105 -7.20 17.09 -0.03
N GLU A 106 -6.59 16.87 1.12
CA GLU A 106 -5.19 17.21 1.37
C GLU A 106 -4.22 16.34 0.55
N TRP A 107 -4.47 15.04 0.45
CA TRP A 107 -3.73 14.15 -0.46
C TRP A 107 -4.01 14.47 -1.95
N SER A 108 -5.22 14.92 -2.28
CA SER A 108 -5.64 15.29 -3.64
C SER A 108 -4.81 16.42 -4.26
N ALA A 109 -4.11 17.20 -3.44
CA ALA A 109 -3.14 18.19 -3.90
C ALA A 109 -1.93 17.58 -4.64
N TYR A 110 -1.59 16.32 -4.35
CA TYR A 110 -0.41 15.62 -4.89
C TYR A 110 -0.79 14.48 -5.84
N ILE A 111 -1.79 13.68 -5.47
CA ILE A 111 -2.33 12.56 -6.26
C ILE A 111 -3.81 12.85 -6.51
N PRO A 112 -4.32 13.01 -7.75
CA PRO A 112 -5.72 13.35 -7.94
C PRO A 112 -6.67 12.27 -7.38
N LEU A 113 -7.42 12.61 -6.33
CA LEU A 113 -8.45 11.76 -5.71
C LEU A 113 -9.85 12.36 -5.94
N LYS A 114 -10.84 11.51 -6.18
CA LYS A 114 -12.24 11.91 -6.36
C LYS A 114 -13.16 11.12 -5.43
N VAL A 115 -13.85 11.81 -4.53
CA VAL A 115 -14.89 11.17 -3.71
C VAL A 115 -16.07 10.78 -4.60
N VAL A 116 -16.51 9.53 -4.49
CA VAL A 116 -17.64 8.97 -5.25
C VAL A 116 -18.83 8.68 -4.33
N ALA A 117 -20.03 8.65 -4.90
CA ALA A 117 -21.26 8.54 -4.11
C ALA A 117 -21.56 7.09 -3.69
N LYS A 118 -21.23 6.13 -4.56
CA LYS A 118 -21.51 4.71 -4.37
C LYS A 118 -20.22 3.92 -4.23
N GLU A 119 -20.26 2.80 -3.51
CA GLU A 119 -19.07 1.98 -3.28
C GLU A 119 -18.56 1.35 -4.59
N GLU A 120 -19.47 0.95 -5.47
CA GLU A 120 -19.14 0.26 -6.73
C GLU A 120 -18.33 1.17 -7.67
N GLU A 121 -18.51 2.49 -7.58
CA GLU A 121 -17.73 3.48 -8.33
C GLU A 121 -16.26 3.55 -7.86
N ALA A 122 -15.95 3.04 -6.66
CA ALA A 122 -14.60 2.93 -6.11
C ALA A 122 -13.98 1.53 -6.25
N PHE A 123 -14.55 0.65 -7.09
CA PHE A 123 -14.07 -0.73 -7.25
C PHE A 123 -12.58 -0.82 -7.59
N TYR A 124 -12.09 0.04 -8.49
CA TYR A 124 -10.67 0.18 -8.85
C TYR A 124 -9.94 1.23 -8.00
N GLY A 125 -10.45 1.59 -6.82
CA GLY A 125 -9.94 2.69 -6.01
C GLY A 125 -9.87 2.35 -4.53
N MET A 126 -10.27 3.30 -3.70
CA MET A 126 -10.22 3.18 -2.24
C MET A 126 -11.61 3.20 -1.64
N SER A 127 -11.87 2.33 -0.67
CA SER A 127 -13.10 2.35 0.13
C SER A 127 -12.76 2.51 1.61
N ILE A 128 -13.30 3.55 2.25
CA ILE A 128 -12.99 3.92 3.63
C ILE A 128 -14.22 3.71 4.52
N TYR A 129 -14.05 2.87 5.54
CA TYR A 129 -15.11 2.48 6.46
C TYR A 129 -14.82 2.92 7.89
N ARG A 130 -15.90 3.24 8.61
CA ARG A 130 -15.91 3.39 10.05
C ARG A 130 -16.26 2.04 10.67
N VAL A 131 -15.40 1.54 11.57
CA VAL A 131 -15.58 0.23 12.20
C VAL A 131 -15.50 0.32 13.72
N PRO A 132 -16.17 -0.57 14.48
CA PRO A 132 -15.97 -0.66 15.93
C PRO A 132 -14.49 -0.84 16.29
N PRO A 133 -14.08 -0.54 17.55
CA PRO A 133 -12.69 -0.66 17.98
C PRO A 133 -12.10 -2.03 17.64
N ILE A 134 -10.98 -2.03 16.91
CA ILE A 134 -10.30 -3.22 16.42
C ILE A 134 -9.12 -3.57 17.34
N GLY A 135 -9.42 -4.07 18.54
CA GLY A 135 -8.41 -4.37 19.55
C GLY A 135 -7.79 -3.13 20.20
N GLU A 136 -6.82 -3.35 21.10
CA GLU A 136 -6.17 -2.24 21.82
C GLU A 136 -5.14 -1.54 20.91
N GLY A 137 -5.21 -0.21 20.84
CA GLY A 137 -4.20 0.64 20.18
C GLY A 137 -4.31 0.77 18.67
N ILE A 138 -5.15 0.00 17.98
CA ILE A 138 -5.28 0.09 16.52
C ILE A 138 -6.33 1.14 16.14
N ALA A 139 -5.86 2.25 15.58
CA ALA A 139 -6.69 3.39 15.19
C ALA A 139 -7.24 3.26 13.75
N GLY A 140 -6.52 2.56 12.87
CA GLY A 140 -6.90 2.34 11.49
C GLY A 140 -6.06 1.22 10.86
N ALA A 141 -6.45 0.82 9.66
CA ALA A 141 -5.65 -0.06 8.83
C ALA A 141 -6.04 0.07 7.34
N ALA A 142 -5.04 0.09 6.47
CA ALA A 142 -5.19 -0.03 5.02
C ALA A 142 -4.82 -1.46 4.57
N ARG A 143 -5.61 -2.02 3.65
CA ARG A 143 -5.38 -3.35 3.07
C ARG A 143 -5.48 -3.28 1.55
N PRO A 144 -4.38 -3.53 0.83
CA PRO A 144 -4.41 -3.62 -0.62
C PRO A 144 -4.92 -4.99 -1.05
N GLU A 145 -5.61 -5.02 -2.19
CA GLU A 145 -5.96 -6.23 -2.92
C GLU A 145 -5.56 -6.04 -4.37
N PHE A 146 -4.77 -6.99 -4.89
CA PHE A 146 -4.32 -7.00 -6.27
C PHE A 146 -5.12 -8.04 -7.05
N PHE A 147 -5.57 -7.69 -8.25
CA PHE A 147 -6.39 -8.55 -9.09
C PHE A 147 -6.16 -8.24 -10.56
N PHE A 148 -6.60 -9.14 -11.45
CA PHE A 148 -6.55 -8.90 -12.88
C PHE A 148 -7.89 -8.41 -13.40
N ALA A 149 -7.90 -7.34 -14.18
CA ALA A 149 -9.07 -6.92 -14.94
C ALA A 149 -9.32 -7.87 -16.14
N ALA A 150 -10.47 -7.69 -16.81
CA ALA A 150 -10.88 -8.53 -17.94
C ALA A 150 -9.88 -8.51 -19.11
N ASP A 151 -9.22 -7.37 -19.33
CA ASP A 151 -8.14 -7.22 -20.32
C ASP A 151 -6.81 -7.87 -19.90
N GLY A 152 -6.76 -8.46 -18.70
CA GLY A 152 -5.58 -9.09 -18.12
C GLY A 152 -4.62 -8.12 -17.46
N SER A 153 -4.96 -6.84 -17.35
CA SER A 153 -4.14 -5.85 -16.65
C SER A 153 -4.15 -6.05 -15.14
N LEU A 154 -3.00 -5.89 -14.48
CA LEU A 154 -2.89 -5.93 -13.03
C LEU A 154 -3.46 -4.63 -12.44
N GLN A 155 -4.48 -4.78 -11.61
CA GLN A 155 -5.20 -3.71 -10.95
C GLN A 155 -5.15 -3.87 -9.43
N GLN A 156 -5.51 -2.81 -8.72
CA GLN A 156 -5.57 -2.81 -7.27
C GLN A 156 -6.82 -2.10 -6.78
N ARG A 157 -7.20 -2.45 -5.56
CA ARG A 157 -8.10 -1.66 -4.72
C ARG A 157 -7.58 -1.65 -3.29
N VAL A 158 -7.94 -0.63 -2.52
CA VAL A 158 -7.52 -0.51 -1.13
C VAL A 158 -8.75 -0.36 -0.23
N ARG A 159 -8.87 -1.26 0.73
CA ARG A 159 -9.87 -1.14 1.80
C ARG A 159 -9.19 -0.49 3.01
N ILE A 160 -9.74 0.64 3.45
CA ILE A 160 -9.29 1.34 4.65
C ILE A 160 -10.38 1.23 5.70
N VAL A 161 -9.99 0.91 6.93
CA VAL A 161 -10.85 0.95 8.10
C VAL A 161 -10.30 1.95 9.10
N ILE A 162 -11.20 2.72 9.72
CA ILE A 162 -10.88 3.66 10.80
C ILE A 162 -11.73 3.28 12.00
N ALA A 163 -11.07 3.00 13.11
CA ALA A 163 -11.71 2.58 14.35
C ALA A 163 -12.47 3.73 15.01
N GLU A 164 -13.58 3.39 15.67
CA GLU A 164 -14.30 4.32 16.55
C GLU A 164 -13.53 4.63 17.84
N GLY A 165 -13.97 5.67 18.56
CA GLY A 165 -13.44 6.05 19.88
C GLY A 165 -12.41 7.19 19.85
N GLN A 166 -12.02 7.65 18.66
CA GLN A 166 -11.11 8.78 18.45
C GLN A 166 -11.85 10.12 18.55
N GLY A 167 -11.15 11.16 19.00
CA GLY A 167 -11.61 12.54 18.81
C GLY A 167 -11.68 12.89 17.32
N LEU A 168 -12.60 13.78 16.94
CA LEU A 168 -12.82 14.14 15.53
C LEU A 168 -11.56 14.66 14.80
N ALA A 169 -10.70 15.38 15.50
CA ALA A 169 -9.43 15.84 14.96
C ALA A 169 -8.46 14.67 14.69
N GLU A 170 -8.49 13.64 15.54
CA GLU A 170 -7.66 12.43 15.40
C GLU A 170 -8.12 11.57 14.22
N VAL A 171 -9.44 11.52 13.93
CA VAL A 171 -9.97 10.87 12.71
C VAL A 171 -9.29 11.41 11.45
N THR A 172 -9.04 12.72 11.37
CA THR A 172 -8.35 13.29 10.20
C THR A 172 -6.90 12.82 10.14
N ALA A 173 -6.19 12.73 11.26
CA ALA A 173 -4.82 12.23 11.31
C ALA A 173 -4.74 10.78 10.86
N VAL A 174 -5.59 9.92 11.40
CA VAL A 174 -5.67 8.50 11.04
C VAL A 174 -6.01 8.36 9.56
N ALA A 175 -7.05 9.06 9.09
CA ALA A 175 -7.41 9.04 7.67
C ALA A 175 -6.24 9.46 6.77
N ARG A 176 -5.47 10.48 7.13
CA ARG A 176 -4.27 10.88 6.36
C ARG A 176 -3.24 9.76 6.32
N HIS A 177 -2.96 9.11 7.45
CA HIS A 177 -2.00 8.02 7.56
C HIS A 177 -2.42 6.83 6.69
N GLU A 178 -3.66 6.35 6.86
CA GLU A 178 -4.16 5.19 6.11
C GLU A 178 -4.31 5.48 4.61
N ILE A 179 -4.70 6.70 4.22
CA ILE A 179 -4.68 7.10 2.80
C ILE A 179 -3.25 7.12 2.28
N GLY A 180 -2.26 7.52 3.10
CA GLY A 180 -0.84 7.44 2.74
C GLY A 180 -0.42 6.01 2.34
N HIS A 181 -0.81 5.02 3.14
CA HIS A 181 -0.66 3.60 2.78
C HIS A 181 -1.39 3.27 1.47
N GLY A 182 -2.67 3.67 1.34
CA GLY A 182 -3.46 3.46 0.13
C GLY A 182 -2.92 4.14 -1.13
N LEU A 183 -2.01 5.10 -0.99
CA LEU A 183 -1.30 5.74 -2.09
C LEU A 183 0.02 5.05 -2.47
N GLY A 184 0.52 4.11 -1.67
CA GLY A 184 1.75 3.35 -1.92
C GLY A 184 2.84 3.51 -0.85
N LEU A 185 2.60 4.25 0.24
CA LEU A 185 3.54 4.37 1.37
C LEU A 185 3.41 3.15 2.29
N TRP A 186 3.64 1.94 1.77
CA TRP A 186 3.53 0.69 2.51
C TRP A 186 4.75 0.47 3.41
N GLY A 187 4.70 1.02 4.62
CA GLY A 187 5.82 1.08 5.55
C GLY A 187 5.65 2.27 6.46
N HIS A 188 6.58 2.48 7.39
CA HIS A 188 6.49 3.56 8.35
C HIS A 188 7.75 4.41 8.36
N SER A 189 7.58 5.72 8.55
CA SER A 189 8.71 6.59 8.87
C SER A 189 9.27 6.22 10.25
N PRO A 190 10.60 6.22 10.44
CA PRO A 190 11.21 6.03 11.75
C PRO A 190 11.15 7.31 12.61
N ASN A 191 10.69 8.44 12.05
CA ASN A 191 10.66 9.72 12.75
C ASN A 191 9.25 10.02 13.31
N PRO A 192 9.09 10.18 14.63
CA PRO A 192 7.80 10.43 15.26
C PRO A 192 7.14 11.76 14.91
N ARG A 193 7.80 12.61 14.11
CA ARG A 193 7.24 13.87 13.59
C ARG A 193 6.62 13.75 12.19
N ASP A 194 6.85 12.64 11.50
CA ASP A 194 6.31 12.42 10.16
C ASP A 194 4.91 11.83 10.23
N LEU A 195 4.07 12.12 9.22
CA LEU A 195 2.71 11.58 9.19
C LEU A 195 2.70 10.04 9.21
N MET A 196 3.65 9.42 8.50
CA MET A 196 3.71 7.97 8.37
C MET A 196 4.45 7.27 9.52
N TYR A 197 4.62 7.89 10.69
CA TYR A 197 5.15 7.17 11.86
C TYR A 197 4.12 6.16 12.40
N GLY A 198 4.50 4.90 12.55
CA GLY A 198 3.58 3.81 12.92
C GLY A 198 3.24 3.69 14.41
N GLY A 199 3.81 4.55 15.27
CA GLY A 199 3.55 4.54 16.72
C GLY A 199 2.60 5.66 17.16
N HIS A 200 2.12 5.57 18.40
CA HIS A 200 1.33 6.65 19.00
C HIS A 200 2.16 7.94 19.14
N HIS A 201 1.86 8.96 18.33
CA HIS A 201 2.56 10.26 18.37
C HIS A 201 2.61 10.88 19.78
N ALA A 202 1.54 10.73 20.56
CA ALA A 202 1.46 11.25 21.93
C ALA A 202 2.48 10.58 22.87
N GLU A 203 2.69 9.27 22.71
CA GLU A 203 3.62 8.49 23.53
C GLU A 203 5.06 8.72 23.06
N ALA A 204 5.30 8.67 21.76
CA ALA A 204 6.63 8.81 21.18
C ALA A 204 7.27 10.19 21.40
N THR A 205 6.45 11.24 21.53
CA THR A 205 6.93 12.62 21.73
C THR A 205 6.88 13.10 23.18
N GLY A 206 6.29 12.32 24.09
CA GLY A 206 6.10 12.68 25.50
C GLY A 206 5.24 13.93 25.73
N ASN A 207 4.63 14.49 24.69
CA ASN A 207 3.92 15.76 24.73
C ASN A 207 2.58 15.63 23.98
N ARG A 208 1.51 15.42 24.73
CA ARG A 208 0.12 15.42 24.20
C ARG A 208 -0.26 16.72 23.46
N ARG A 209 0.47 17.83 23.63
CA ARG A 209 0.24 19.08 22.86
C ARG A 209 1.02 19.16 21.54
N LEU A 210 2.03 18.30 21.31
CA LEU A 210 2.65 18.15 19.98
C LEU A 210 1.72 17.43 18.99
N LEU A 211 0.56 16.94 19.45
CA LEU A 211 -0.61 16.56 18.64
C LEU A 211 -1.24 17.78 17.92
N ARG A 212 -0.45 18.53 17.15
CA ARG A 212 -1.02 19.06 15.92
C ARG A 212 -1.29 17.83 15.07
N VAL A 213 -2.56 17.51 14.85
CA VAL A 213 -3.04 16.48 13.90
C VAL A 213 -2.01 16.35 12.76
N PRO A 214 -1.20 15.28 12.72
CA PRO A 214 -0.03 15.23 11.85
C PRO A 214 -0.45 15.55 10.42
N THR A 215 0.23 16.54 9.84
CA THR A 215 0.04 16.95 8.46
C THR A 215 1.01 16.18 7.58
N ILE A 216 0.67 16.02 6.31
CA ILE A 216 1.60 15.46 5.32
C ILE A 216 2.91 16.27 5.35
N THR A 217 4.02 15.64 5.72
CA THR A 217 5.31 16.31 5.83
C THR A 217 6.07 16.26 4.50
N LYS A 218 7.15 17.04 4.42
CA LYS A 218 8.06 16.99 3.28
C LYS A 218 8.72 15.62 3.12
N ARG A 219 9.03 14.92 4.22
CA ARG A 219 9.60 13.56 4.15
C ARG A 219 8.59 12.56 3.59
N ASP A 220 7.31 12.69 3.97
CA ASP A 220 6.24 11.86 3.40
C ASP A 220 6.11 12.09 1.89
N LEU A 221 6.15 13.36 1.44
CA LEU A 221 6.08 13.71 0.01
C LEU A 221 7.31 13.29 -0.79
N ASN A 222 8.51 13.47 -0.24
CA ASN A 222 9.75 13.00 -0.85
C ASN A 222 9.72 11.47 -1.03
N THR A 223 9.25 10.75 -0.02
CA THR A 223 9.11 9.28 -0.07
C THR A 223 8.07 8.86 -1.10
N LEU A 224 6.89 9.50 -1.11
CA LEU A 224 5.85 9.25 -2.11
C LEU A 224 6.35 9.52 -3.53
N LYS A 225 7.10 10.61 -3.74
CA LYS A 225 7.74 10.91 -5.02
C LYS A 225 8.68 9.80 -5.46
N ARG A 226 9.55 9.31 -4.58
CA ARG A 226 10.45 8.19 -4.89
C ARG A 226 9.69 6.90 -5.23
N VAL A 227 8.57 6.61 -4.55
CA VAL A 227 7.69 5.47 -4.88
C VAL A 227 7.15 5.60 -6.30
N TYR A 228 6.58 6.74 -6.68
CA TYR A 228 5.99 6.95 -8.01
C TYR A 228 7.04 7.12 -9.14
N GLU A 229 8.32 7.30 -8.79
CA GLU A 229 9.43 7.29 -9.74
C GLU A 229 9.96 5.88 -10.01
N GLN A 230 9.58 4.88 -9.20
CA GLN A 230 9.97 3.50 -9.44
C GLN A 230 9.20 2.88 -10.61
N PRO A 231 9.80 1.90 -11.30
CA PRO A 231 9.05 1.00 -12.16
C PRO A 231 7.97 0.23 -11.38
N THR A 232 6.83 -0.03 -12.03
CA THR A 232 5.72 -0.79 -11.46
C THR A 232 5.14 -1.77 -12.48
N LEU A 233 4.45 -2.78 -11.95
CA LEU A 233 3.66 -3.75 -12.73
C LEU A 233 2.19 -3.33 -12.84
N MET A 234 1.77 -2.29 -12.12
CA MET A 234 0.39 -1.81 -12.13
C MET A 234 -0.01 -1.33 -13.54
N GLY A 235 -1.20 -1.75 -13.98
CA GLY A 235 -1.74 -1.47 -15.31
C GLY A 235 -1.10 -2.29 -16.44
N GLN A 236 -0.06 -3.10 -16.17
CA GLN A 236 0.52 -3.99 -17.18
C GLN A 236 -0.36 -5.21 -17.41
N VAL A 237 -0.47 -5.66 -18.65
CA VAL A 237 -1.18 -6.90 -19.02
C VAL A 237 -0.28 -8.11 -18.76
N PHE A 238 -0.77 -9.07 -17.99
CA PHE A 238 -0.05 -10.30 -17.68
C PHE A 238 -0.49 -11.46 -18.59
N PRO A 239 0.43 -12.37 -18.96
CA PRO A 239 0.08 -13.57 -19.70
C PRO A 239 -0.99 -14.40 -18.99
N GLU A 240 -1.83 -15.07 -19.77
CA GLU A 240 -2.92 -15.90 -19.25
C GLU A 240 -2.41 -17.04 -18.34
N SER A 241 -1.25 -17.62 -18.65
CA SER A 241 -0.57 -18.63 -17.84
C SER A 241 -0.39 -18.14 -16.40
N TYR A 242 0.12 -16.92 -16.24
CA TYR A 242 0.32 -16.30 -14.93
C TYR A 242 -1.02 -15.96 -14.25
N ARG A 243 -1.98 -15.42 -15.00
CA ARG A 243 -3.30 -15.05 -14.46
C ARG A 243 -4.07 -16.25 -13.92
N ARG A 244 -3.98 -17.43 -14.54
CA ARG A 244 -4.66 -18.66 -14.07
C ARG A 244 -4.03 -19.26 -12.79
N LEU A 245 -2.73 -19.06 -12.59
CA LEU A 245 -2.02 -19.57 -11.41
C LEU A 245 -2.21 -18.71 -10.16
N PHE A 246 -2.35 -17.39 -10.34
CA PHE A 246 -2.36 -16.42 -9.23
C PHE A 246 -3.63 -15.58 -9.13
N GLY A 247 -4.47 -15.56 -10.16
CA GLY A 247 -5.72 -14.82 -10.16
C GLY A 247 -6.88 -15.66 -9.63
N GLN A 248 -7.52 -15.21 -8.55
CA GLN A 248 -8.96 -15.45 -8.41
C GLN A 248 -9.63 -14.61 -9.50
N VAL A 249 -10.03 -15.24 -10.60
CA VAL A 249 -10.89 -14.58 -11.60
C VAL A 249 -12.20 -14.26 -10.90
N ARG A 250 -12.36 -13.03 -10.41
CA ARG A 250 -13.64 -12.54 -9.90
C ARG A 250 -14.44 -11.98 -11.06
N GLU A 251 -15.72 -12.34 -11.11
CA GLU A 251 -16.67 -11.89 -12.13
C GLU A 251 -16.70 -10.36 -12.27
N GLU A 252 -16.98 -9.98 -13.51
CA GLU A 252 -16.67 -8.74 -14.21
C GLU A 252 -17.30 -7.46 -13.63
N ILE A 253 -16.50 -6.39 -13.52
CA ILE A 253 -16.98 -5.00 -13.60
C ILE A 253 -16.05 -4.25 -14.56
N PRO A 254 -16.57 -3.64 -15.66
CA PRO A 254 -15.75 -2.95 -16.64
C PRO A 254 -14.94 -1.81 -15.99
N ALA A 255 -13.70 -1.64 -16.44
CA ALA A 255 -12.86 -0.52 -16.02
C ALA A 255 -13.53 0.83 -16.38
N PRO A 256 -13.38 1.87 -15.56
CA PRO A 256 -13.85 3.21 -15.94
C PRO A 256 -13.08 3.70 -17.18
N GLY A 257 -13.81 4.14 -18.20
CA GLY A 257 -13.26 4.78 -19.40
C GLY A 257 -12.83 6.22 -19.21
#